data_AF-A0ABD1RNZ0-F1
#
_entry.id   AF-A0ABD1RNZ0-F1
#
_cell.length_a   1.000
_cell.length_b   1.000
_cell.length_c   1.000
_cell.angle_alpha   90.00
_cell.angle_beta   90.00
_cell.angle_gamma   90.00
#
_symmetry.space_group_name_H-M   'P 1'
#
loop_
_entity.id
_entity.type
_entity.pdbx_description
1 polymer ?
#
loop_
_entity_poly.entity_id
_entity_poly.type
_entity_poly.pdbx_seq_one_letter_code
_entity_poly.pdbx_strand_id
1 'polypeptide(L)'
;MVTDRVINPSQVREKDSLEEEALKVVNVIQDQIEYIRDMLDTIGEGRTNVSPYDTAWVALVPALNGDDLPQFPDSLRWIADNQLPDGSWGDELVFLSYDRLVNTIACVVALRTWNVHHDKSEKGITFMKENIHKLQDANEDHMPCGFEVVFPVLLQKARNLGIDKIPYDAPVIKDIYAARERKLKRIPMNLVHNVPTSLLYSLEGLQDLNWEKLLKLQTPLGSFLTSPASTAFALMETKDENCFKYLDDIVKEFQGGAPAAYPSDLFARLWAIDRLQRLGISRFFTPQIKNSLDHIYRFWSEDGIFGGRLARFSDVDDTSMGFRFLRLHGYNVSPHVLKQFESNGKFSCFAYQMIESPTPIYNLYRATQVQFPGEKILEEAKEFSYNFLQERLASDNFLDKWVISKHLPDEVTIKILS
;
A
#
# COMPACT_ATOMS: atom_id res chain seq x y z
N MET A 1 6.58 -77.67 -2.89
CA MET A 1 6.05 -77.03 -4.11
C MET A 1 5.82 -75.57 -3.80
N VAL A 2 6.76 -74.72 -4.20
CA VAL A 2 6.66 -73.26 -4.11
C VAL A 2 5.76 -72.82 -5.26
N THR A 3 4.59 -72.26 -4.95
CA THR A 3 3.70 -71.68 -5.97
C THR A 3 4.20 -70.28 -6.31
N ASP A 4 4.84 -70.15 -7.46
CA ASP A 4 5.20 -68.85 -8.04
C ASP A 4 3.92 -68.04 -8.31
N ARG A 5 3.79 -66.90 -7.63
CA ARG A 5 2.75 -65.91 -7.94
C ARG A 5 3.13 -65.27 -9.27
N VAL A 6 2.47 -65.67 -10.35
CA VAL A 6 2.56 -65.01 -11.66
C VAL A 6 1.96 -63.60 -11.52
N ILE A 7 2.81 -62.58 -11.48
CA ILE A 7 2.41 -61.18 -11.48
C ILE A 7 1.89 -60.85 -12.88
N ASN A 8 0.67 -60.32 -12.98
CA ASN A 8 0.02 -60.00 -14.25
C ASN A 8 0.71 -58.77 -14.90
N PRO A 9 1.24 -58.87 -16.14
CA PRO A 9 1.94 -57.77 -16.80
C PRO A 9 1.13 -56.47 -16.96
N SER A 10 -0.20 -56.56 -17.00
CA SER A 10 -1.07 -55.37 -17.05
C SER A 10 -1.07 -54.58 -15.74
N GLN A 11 -1.00 -55.27 -14.59
CA GLN A 11 -0.93 -54.64 -13.26
C GLN A 11 0.41 -53.97 -13.01
N VAL A 12 1.50 -54.49 -13.60
CA VAL A 12 2.83 -53.86 -13.54
C VAL A 12 2.84 -52.57 -14.37
N ARG A 13 2.32 -52.60 -15.60
CA ARG A 13 2.26 -51.39 -16.45
C ARG A 13 1.37 -50.27 -15.88
N GLU A 14 0.24 -50.63 -15.28
CA GLU A 14 -0.66 -49.68 -14.63
C GLU A 14 -0.02 -49.06 -13.38
N LYS A 15 0.71 -49.87 -12.60
CA LYS A 15 1.50 -49.40 -11.46
C LYS A 15 2.65 -48.48 -11.90
N ASP A 16 3.40 -48.85 -12.95
CA ASP A 16 4.50 -48.04 -13.50
C ASP A 16 3.98 -46.69 -14.04
N SER A 17 2.79 -46.67 -14.67
CA SER A 17 2.17 -45.41 -15.13
C SER A 17 1.70 -44.52 -14.00
N LEU A 18 1.16 -45.09 -12.91
CA LEU A 18 0.76 -44.35 -11.72
C LEU A 18 1.97 -43.81 -10.95
N GLU A 19 3.07 -44.56 -10.91
CA GLU A 19 4.34 -44.10 -10.34
C GLU A 19 4.95 -42.96 -11.16
N GLU A 20 4.88 -43.02 -12.49
CA GLU A 20 5.34 -41.95 -13.38
C GLU A 20 4.48 -40.67 -13.25
N GLU A 21 3.16 -40.82 -13.14
CA GLU A 21 2.24 -39.69 -12.92
C GLU A 21 2.44 -39.06 -11.53
N ALA A 22 2.61 -39.88 -10.49
CA ALA A 22 2.94 -39.40 -9.14
C ALA A 22 4.27 -38.66 -9.12
N LEU A 23 5.29 -39.15 -9.82
CA LEU A 23 6.60 -38.49 -9.92
C LEU A 23 6.49 -37.13 -10.63
N LYS A 24 5.67 -37.03 -11.69
CA LYS A 24 5.39 -35.74 -12.36
C LYS A 24 4.76 -34.74 -11.41
N VAL A 25 3.76 -35.15 -10.63
CA VAL A 25 3.11 -34.28 -9.62
C VAL A 25 4.11 -33.84 -8.55
N VAL A 26 4.96 -34.74 -8.06
CA VAL A 26 6.00 -34.42 -7.07
C VAL A 26 6.98 -33.39 -7.62
N ASN A 27 7.44 -33.55 -8.86
CA ASN A 27 8.35 -32.59 -9.49
C ASN A 27 7.69 -31.21 -9.63
N VAL A 28 6.45 -31.13 -10.08
CA VAL A 28 5.72 -29.86 -10.17
C VAL A 28 5.60 -29.19 -8.79
N ILE A 29 5.27 -29.94 -7.74
CA ILE A 29 5.19 -29.40 -6.37
C ILE A 29 6.56 -28.89 -5.92
N GLN A 30 7.63 -29.64 -6.20
CA GLN A 30 8.98 -29.26 -5.83
C GLN A 30 9.41 -27.96 -6.54
N ASP A 31 9.14 -27.83 -7.84
CA ASP A 31 9.42 -26.62 -8.62
C ASP A 31 8.67 -25.41 -8.05
N GLN A 32 7.40 -25.58 -7.66
CA GLN A 32 6.62 -24.50 -7.02
C GLN A 32 7.16 -24.13 -5.64
N ILE A 33 7.62 -25.10 -4.85
CA ILE A 33 8.27 -24.83 -3.56
C ILE A 33 9.56 -24.04 -3.78
N GLU A 34 10.39 -24.41 -4.76
CA GLU A 34 11.63 -23.69 -5.06
C GLU A 34 11.36 -22.28 -5.55
N TYR A 35 10.37 -22.09 -6.41
CA TYR A 35 9.93 -20.78 -6.86
C TYR A 35 9.49 -19.88 -5.68
N ILE A 36 8.66 -20.41 -4.77
CA ILE A 36 8.22 -19.64 -3.60
C ILE A 36 9.38 -19.35 -2.65
N ARG A 37 10.33 -20.29 -2.47
CA ARG A 37 11.55 -20.04 -1.68
C ARG A 37 12.35 -18.88 -2.24
N ASP A 38 12.61 -18.90 -3.54
CA ASP A 38 13.32 -17.83 -4.23
C ASP A 38 12.61 -16.48 -4.02
N MET A 39 11.29 -16.43 -4.22
CA MET A 39 10.50 -15.21 -3.97
C MET A 39 10.65 -14.69 -2.53
N LEU A 40 10.64 -15.57 -1.52
CA LEU A 40 10.79 -15.20 -0.11
C LEU A 40 12.21 -14.70 0.22
N ASP A 41 13.22 -15.37 -0.33
CA ASP A 41 14.64 -15.03 -0.14
C ASP A 41 14.99 -13.71 -0.84
N THR A 42 14.24 -13.33 -1.88
CA THR A 42 14.44 -12.12 -2.68
C THR A 42 13.32 -11.09 -2.51
N ILE A 43 12.62 -11.08 -1.36
CA ILE A 43 11.61 -10.05 -1.02
C ILE A 43 12.21 -8.63 -1.04
N GLY A 44 13.47 -8.48 -0.64
CA GLY A 44 14.17 -7.19 -0.62
C GLY A 44 13.43 -6.12 0.18
N GLU A 45 13.22 -4.98 -0.44
CA GLU A 45 12.54 -3.80 0.10
C GLU A 45 11.00 -3.81 -0.08
N GLY A 46 10.45 -4.90 -0.63
CA GLY A 46 9.05 -5.04 -0.98
C GLY A 46 8.83 -4.91 -2.50
N ARG A 47 8.14 -5.90 -3.08
CA ARG A 47 7.76 -5.90 -4.51
C ARG A 47 6.39 -5.28 -4.65
N THR A 48 6.27 -4.28 -5.53
CA THR A 48 5.02 -3.57 -5.76
C THR A 48 4.97 -3.02 -7.19
N ASN A 49 3.76 -2.68 -7.64
CA ASN A 49 3.55 -2.04 -8.94
C ASN A 49 3.93 -0.55 -8.88
N VAL A 50 4.20 0.00 -10.06
CA VAL A 50 4.46 1.43 -10.23
C VAL A 50 3.14 2.20 -10.14
N SER A 51 3.16 3.35 -9.47
CA SER A 51 2.07 4.31 -9.39
C SER A 51 2.30 5.42 -10.43
N PRO A 52 1.43 5.56 -11.46
CA PRO A 52 1.55 6.67 -12.40
C PRO A 52 1.44 8.04 -11.73
N TYR A 53 0.61 8.18 -10.69
CA TYR A 53 0.48 9.39 -9.89
C TYR A 53 1.81 9.79 -9.23
N ASP A 54 2.45 8.87 -8.51
CA ASP A 54 3.71 9.15 -7.84
C ASP A 54 4.84 9.40 -8.84
N THR A 55 4.89 8.59 -9.91
CA THR A 55 5.85 8.78 -11.00
C THR A 55 5.70 10.16 -11.64
N ALA A 56 4.47 10.66 -11.80
CA ALA A 56 4.22 12.01 -12.29
C ALA A 56 4.71 13.10 -11.34
N TRP A 57 4.56 12.93 -10.03
CA TRP A 57 5.14 13.87 -9.05
C TRP A 57 6.67 13.86 -9.06
N VAL A 58 7.31 12.69 -9.20
CA VAL A 58 8.76 12.60 -9.38
C VAL A 58 9.20 13.29 -10.68
N ALA A 59 8.47 13.07 -11.76
CA ALA A 59 8.73 13.70 -13.05
C ALA A 59 8.59 15.23 -13.03
N LEU A 60 7.86 15.81 -12.08
CA LEU A 60 7.71 17.27 -11.93
C LEU A 60 8.92 17.95 -11.26
N VAL A 61 9.82 17.19 -10.64
CA VAL A 61 10.99 17.76 -9.97
C VAL A 61 11.91 18.44 -11.01
N PRO A 62 12.16 19.76 -10.91
CA PRO A 62 13.08 20.45 -11.80
C PRO A 62 14.53 20.12 -11.42
N ALA A 63 15.44 20.24 -12.38
CA ALA A 63 16.85 19.97 -12.17
C ALA A 63 17.40 20.83 -11.02
N LEU A 64 18.06 20.18 -10.06
CA LEU A 64 18.53 20.84 -8.84
C LEU A 64 19.64 21.87 -9.10
N ASN A 65 20.33 21.74 -10.23
CA ASN A 65 21.35 22.67 -10.71
C ASN A 65 20.77 23.98 -11.29
N GLY A 66 19.44 24.09 -11.42
CA GLY A 66 18.76 25.28 -11.93
C GLY A 66 18.50 25.29 -13.44
N ASP A 67 18.81 24.20 -14.15
CA ASP A 67 18.44 24.06 -15.55
C ASP A 67 16.92 23.91 -15.70
N ASP A 68 16.37 24.42 -16.81
CA ASP A 68 14.95 24.28 -17.16
C ASP A 68 14.65 22.89 -17.78
N LEU A 69 15.01 21.85 -17.02
CA LEU A 69 14.91 20.44 -17.40
C LEU A 69 14.42 19.60 -16.21
N PRO A 70 13.79 18.44 -16.45
CA PRO A 70 13.40 17.51 -15.39
C PRO A 70 14.64 16.90 -14.72
N GLN A 71 14.64 16.81 -13.39
CA GLN A 71 15.67 16.10 -12.63
C GLN A 71 15.65 14.59 -12.92
N PHE A 72 14.47 14.03 -13.20
CA PHE A 72 14.25 12.61 -13.46
C PHE A 72 13.59 12.41 -14.84
N PRO A 73 14.34 12.56 -15.95
CA PRO A 73 13.78 12.44 -17.30
C PRO A 73 13.25 11.03 -17.61
N ASP A 74 13.79 10.00 -16.98
CA ASP A 74 13.31 8.62 -17.16
C ASP A 74 11.89 8.42 -16.60
N SER A 75 11.45 9.23 -15.63
CA SER A 75 10.07 9.21 -15.16
C SER A 75 9.08 9.75 -16.20
N LEU A 76 9.48 10.75 -17.00
CA LEU A 76 8.66 11.20 -18.13
C LEU A 76 8.58 10.14 -19.23
N ARG A 77 9.69 9.44 -19.51
CA ARG A 77 9.70 8.32 -20.45
C ARG A 77 8.77 7.21 -19.97
N TRP A 78 8.87 6.83 -18.69
CA TRP A 78 7.98 5.83 -18.10
C TRP A 78 6.50 6.22 -18.28
N ILE A 79 6.13 7.47 -18.00
CA ILE A 79 4.76 7.97 -18.20
C ILE A 79 4.33 7.82 -19.67
N ALA A 80 5.17 8.24 -20.61
CA ALA A 80 4.84 8.18 -22.04
C ALA A 80 4.63 6.73 -22.53
N ASP A 81 5.42 5.80 -22.02
CA ASP A 81 5.43 4.39 -22.44
C ASP A 81 4.30 3.57 -21.80
N ASN A 82 3.76 4.00 -20.65
CA ASN A 82 2.75 3.26 -19.88
C ASN A 82 1.33 3.87 -19.92
N GLN A 83 1.02 4.65 -20.96
CA GLN A 83 -0.37 5.10 -21.19
C GLN A 83 -1.25 3.93 -21.64
N LEU A 84 -2.42 3.77 -21.01
CA LEU A 84 -3.40 2.75 -21.37
C LEU A 84 -4.05 3.04 -22.74
N PRO A 85 -4.63 2.01 -23.42
CA PRO A 85 -5.24 2.19 -24.73
C PRO A 85 -6.38 3.22 -24.79
N ASP A 86 -7.09 3.45 -23.68
CA ASP A 86 -8.17 4.44 -23.57
C ASP A 86 -7.67 5.88 -23.32
N GLY A 87 -6.35 6.07 -23.25
CA GLY A 87 -5.71 7.37 -22.99
C GLY A 87 -5.50 7.67 -21.51
N SER A 88 -5.97 6.83 -20.59
CA SER A 88 -5.76 6.99 -19.14
C SER A 88 -4.43 6.41 -18.66
N TRP A 89 -4.13 6.65 -17.40
CA TRP A 89 -3.13 5.93 -16.60
C TRP A 89 -3.81 5.38 -15.34
N GLY A 90 -3.32 4.25 -14.83
CA GLY A 90 -3.81 3.60 -13.62
C GLY A 90 -3.61 2.08 -13.69
N ASP A 91 -4.36 1.33 -12.87
CA ASP A 91 -4.28 -0.13 -12.87
C ASP A 91 -4.83 -0.74 -14.17
N GLU A 92 -4.09 -1.66 -14.80
CA GLU A 92 -4.46 -2.28 -16.08
C GLU A 92 -5.62 -3.27 -15.95
N LEU A 93 -5.75 -3.93 -14.79
CA LEU A 93 -6.65 -5.04 -14.55
C LEU A 93 -8.00 -4.57 -13.97
N VAL A 94 -7.97 -3.50 -13.18
CA VAL A 94 -9.16 -2.99 -12.48
C VAL A 94 -9.41 -1.53 -12.84
N PHE A 95 -10.62 -1.25 -13.35
CA PHE A 95 -11.05 0.12 -13.57
C PHE A 95 -11.73 0.69 -12.32
N LEU A 96 -11.12 1.70 -11.70
CA LEU A 96 -11.74 2.50 -10.64
C LEU A 96 -11.71 3.97 -11.05
N SER A 97 -12.86 4.65 -11.04
CA SER A 97 -12.96 6.04 -11.52
C SER A 97 -11.99 6.98 -10.80
N TYR A 98 -11.89 6.86 -9.47
CA TYR A 98 -10.99 7.66 -8.66
C TYR A 98 -9.51 7.43 -9.04
N ASP A 99 -9.10 6.16 -9.14
CA ASP A 99 -7.74 5.77 -9.55
C ASP A 99 -7.39 6.32 -10.93
N ARG A 100 -8.22 6.03 -11.94
CA ARG A 100 -7.94 6.42 -13.32
C ARG A 100 -7.83 7.93 -13.48
N LEU A 101 -8.71 8.69 -12.83
CA LEU A 101 -8.74 10.14 -13.00
C LEU A 101 -7.57 10.82 -12.27
N VAL A 102 -7.19 10.37 -11.06
CA VAL A 102 -6.06 10.99 -10.34
C VAL A 102 -4.72 10.68 -11.01
N ASN A 103 -4.51 9.46 -11.47
CA ASN A 103 -3.32 9.07 -12.22
C ASN A 103 -3.23 9.84 -13.55
N THR A 104 -4.33 9.88 -14.32
CA THR A 104 -4.34 10.53 -15.63
C THR A 104 -4.06 12.03 -15.53
N ILE A 105 -4.68 12.75 -14.60
CA ILE A 105 -4.43 14.19 -14.47
C ILE A 105 -3.00 14.48 -14.02
N ALA A 106 -2.42 13.66 -13.14
CA ALA A 106 -1.03 13.80 -12.71
C ALA A 106 -0.07 13.62 -13.88
N CYS A 107 -0.23 12.55 -14.66
CA CYS A 107 0.59 12.30 -15.86
C CYS A 107 0.44 13.40 -16.90
N VAL A 108 -0.79 13.87 -17.17
CA VAL A 108 -1.04 15.00 -18.08
C VAL A 108 -0.32 16.26 -17.61
N VAL A 109 -0.41 16.59 -16.32
CA VAL A 109 0.29 17.75 -15.73
C VAL A 109 1.80 17.61 -15.88
N ALA A 110 2.38 16.45 -15.61
CA ALA A 110 3.82 16.21 -15.77
C ALA A 110 4.28 16.40 -17.23
N LEU A 111 3.61 15.75 -18.19
CA LEU A 111 3.95 15.86 -19.62
C LEU A 111 3.81 17.31 -20.13
N ARG A 112 2.76 18.02 -19.68
CA ARG A 112 2.47 19.40 -20.08
C ARG A 112 3.42 20.42 -19.45
N THR A 113 3.87 20.19 -18.23
CA THR A 113 4.86 21.04 -17.54
C THR A 113 6.16 21.10 -18.34
N TRP A 114 6.62 19.96 -18.87
CA TRP A 114 7.86 19.87 -19.64
C TRP A 114 7.67 19.99 -21.16
N ASN A 115 6.44 20.24 -21.62
CA ASN A 115 6.10 20.34 -23.04
C ASN A 115 6.59 19.14 -23.90
N VAL A 116 6.44 17.92 -23.38
CA VAL A 116 6.82 16.66 -24.05
C VAL A 116 5.61 15.76 -24.30
N HIS A 117 5.73 14.84 -25.26
CA HIS A 117 4.71 13.83 -25.57
C HIS A 117 3.28 14.39 -25.71
N HIS A 118 3.14 15.45 -26.51
CA HIS A 118 1.88 16.16 -26.72
C HIS A 118 0.72 15.23 -27.08
N ASP A 119 0.96 14.22 -27.92
CA ASP A 119 -0.01 13.21 -28.33
C ASP A 119 -0.58 12.41 -27.14
N LYS A 120 0.29 11.99 -26.21
CA LYS A 120 -0.09 11.28 -24.99
C LYS A 120 -0.92 12.18 -24.09
N SER A 121 -0.46 13.42 -23.88
CA SER A 121 -1.18 14.39 -23.05
C SER A 121 -2.57 14.72 -23.60
N GLU A 122 -2.75 14.86 -24.92
CA GLU A 122 -4.07 15.11 -25.54
C GLU A 122 -5.04 13.96 -25.36
N LYS A 123 -4.55 12.71 -25.43
CA LYS A 123 -5.36 11.52 -25.14
C LYS A 123 -5.81 11.51 -23.68
N GLY A 124 -4.91 11.81 -22.75
CA GLY A 124 -5.24 11.93 -21.32
C GLY A 124 -6.26 13.04 -21.05
N ILE A 125 -6.11 14.20 -21.69
CA ILE A 125 -7.08 15.31 -21.58
C ILE A 125 -8.46 14.89 -22.13
N THR A 126 -8.49 14.18 -23.25
CA THR A 126 -9.74 13.62 -23.81
C THR A 126 -10.38 12.65 -22.82
N PHE A 127 -9.61 11.72 -22.26
CA PHE A 127 -10.09 10.79 -21.24
C PHE A 127 -10.68 11.53 -20.03
N MET A 128 -9.97 12.54 -19.49
CA MET A 128 -10.45 13.35 -18.37
C MET A 128 -11.79 14.01 -18.69
N LYS A 129 -11.90 14.64 -19.87
CA LYS A 129 -13.14 15.30 -20.33
C LYS A 129 -14.31 14.32 -20.39
N GLU A 130 -14.08 13.13 -20.93
CA GLU A 130 -15.11 12.12 -21.13
C GLU A 130 -15.50 11.39 -19.85
N ASN A 131 -14.62 11.29 -18.84
CA ASN A 131 -14.82 10.39 -17.71
C ASN A 131 -14.99 11.08 -16.36
N ILE A 132 -14.75 12.38 -16.22
CA ILE A 132 -14.81 13.04 -14.90
C ILE A 132 -16.16 12.88 -14.19
N HIS A 133 -17.25 12.85 -14.98
CA HIS A 133 -18.60 12.74 -14.45
C HIS A 133 -18.82 11.41 -13.71
N LYS A 134 -18.04 10.37 -14.04
CA LYS A 134 -18.11 9.06 -13.38
C LYS A 134 -17.71 9.10 -11.91
N LEU A 135 -17.09 10.18 -11.43
CA LEU A 135 -16.84 10.39 -10.00
C LEU A 135 -18.14 10.56 -9.20
N GLN A 136 -19.21 11.04 -9.84
CA GLN A 136 -20.48 11.29 -9.16
C GLN A 136 -21.15 10.01 -8.66
N ASP A 137 -20.99 8.92 -9.41
CA ASP A 137 -21.58 7.61 -9.10
C ASP A 137 -20.52 6.61 -8.60
N ALA A 138 -19.28 7.05 -8.38
CA ALA A 138 -18.20 6.19 -7.95
C ALA A 138 -18.34 5.85 -6.46
N ASN A 139 -18.11 4.57 -6.12
CA ASN A 139 -18.08 4.15 -4.73
C ASN A 139 -16.94 4.87 -3.97
N GLU A 140 -17.29 5.68 -2.98
CA GLU A 140 -16.35 6.43 -2.13
C GLU A 140 -15.38 5.52 -1.38
N ASP A 141 -15.73 4.26 -1.13
CA ASP A 141 -14.83 3.29 -0.50
C ASP A 141 -13.62 2.92 -1.38
N HIS A 142 -13.73 3.11 -2.70
CA HIS A 142 -12.62 2.93 -3.64
C HIS A 142 -11.80 4.21 -3.86
N MET A 143 -12.08 5.27 -3.09
CA MET A 143 -11.34 6.53 -3.19
C MET A 143 -9.93 6.37 -2.60
N PRO A 144 -8.86 6.63 -3.39
CA PRO A 144 -7.49 6.55 -2.90
C PRO A 144 -7.22 7.47 -1.70
N CYS A 145 -6.22 7.12 -0.90
CA CYS A 145 -5.72 7.95 0.20
C CYS A 145 -5.51 9.40 -0.27
N GLY A 146 -6.08 10.36 0.45
CA GLY A 146 -5.83 11.78 0.17
C GLY A 146 -6.45 12.33 -1.12
N PHE A 147 -7.24 11.55 -1.88
CA PHE A 147 -7.81 11.98 -3.18
C PHE A 147 -8.45 13.38 -3.12
N GLU A 148 -9.35 13.64 -2.17
CA GLU A 148 -10.03 14.93 -2.02
C GLU A 148 -9.08 16.09 -1.71
N VAL A 149 -7.87 15.82 -1.24
CA VAL A 149 -6.86 16.83 -0.93
C VAL A 149 -5.94 17.07 -2.12
N VAL A 150 -5.49 16.00 -2.79
CA VAL A 150 -4.49 16.06 -3.88
C VAL A 150 -5.10 16.31 -5.25
N PHE A 151 -6.28 15.75 -5.54
CA PHE A 151 -6.91 15.86 -6.86
C PHE A 151 -7.25 17.32 -7.23
N PRO A 152 -7.79 18.16 -6.32
CA PRO A 152 -7.98 19.59 -6.62
C PRO A 152 -6.68 20.34 -6.90
N VAL A 153 -5.56 19.99 -6.24
CA VAL A 153 -4.25 20.62 -6.51
C VAL A 153 -3.81 20.33 -7.94
N LEU A 154 -3.98 19.09 -8.41
CA LEU A 154 -3.67 18.70 -9.78
C LEU A 154 -4.58 19.38 -10.81
N LEU A 155 -5.89 19.49 -10.52
CA LEU A 155 -6.81 20.26 -11.37
C LEU A 155 -6.39 21.73 -11.48
N GLN A 156 -5.97 22.34 -10.37
CA GLN A 156 -5.49 23.73 -10.40
C GLN A 156 -4.18 23.87 -11.19
N LYS A 157 -3.23 22.93 -11.05
CA LYS A 157 -2.01 22.89 -11.88
C LYS A 157 -2.34 22.76 -13.37
N ALA A 158 -3.25 21.86 -13.74
CA ALA A 158 -3.71 21.69 -15.12
C ALA A 158 -4.34 22.97 -15.68
N ARG A 159 -5.17 23.65 -14.89
CA ARG A 159 -5.75 24.95 -15.27
C ARG A 159 -4.68 26.02 -15.48
N ASN A 160 -3.68 26.10 -14.59
CA ASN A 160 -2.58 27.05 -14.72
C ASN A 160 -1.71 26.80 -15.96
N LEU A 161 -1.66 25.56 -16.45
CA LEU A 161 -1.00 25.16 -17.70
C LEU A 161 -1.86 25.41 -18.96
N GLY A 162 -3.05 26.02 -18.83
CA GLY A 162 -3.93 26.34 -19.96
C GLY A 162 -4.68 25.13 -20.53
N ILE A 163 -4.89 24.07 -19.73
CA ILE A 163 -5.61 22.87 -20.18
C ILE A 163 -7.12 23.09 -20.04
N ASP A 164 -7.72 23.81 -20.99
CA ASP A 164 -9.11 24.28 -20.89
C ASP A 164 -10.18 23.21 -21.19
N LYS A 165 -9.80 22.10 -21.83
CA LYS A 165 -10.74 21.04 -22.26
C LYS A 165 -11.31 20.23 -21.09
N ILE A 166 -10.71 20.32 -19.91
CA ILE A 166 -11.19 19.63 -18.70
C ILE A 166 -12.40 20.40 -18.16
N PRO A 167 -13.52 19.72 -17.84
CA PRO A 167 -14.74 20.35 -17.35
C PRO A 167 -14.64 20.75 -15.88
N TYR A 168 -13.81 21.76 -15.56
CA TYR A 168 -13.55 22.17 -14.18
C TYR A 168 -14.77 22.68 -13.40
N ASP A 169 -15.83 23.11 -14.09
CA ASP A 169 -17.06 23.60 -13.47
C ASP A 169 -18.11 22.50 -13.23
N ALA A 170 -17.76 21.23 -13.50
CA ALA A 170 -18.62 20.09 -13.21
C ALA A 170 -19.05 20.07 -11.73
N PRO A 171 -20.32 19.74 -11.42
CA PRO A 171 -20.81 19.72 -10.04
C PRO A 171 -19.94 18.89 -9.09
N VAL A 172 -19.56 17.68 -9.53
CA VAL A 172 -18.70 16.78 -8.75
C VAL A 172 -17.34 17.40 -8.40
N ILE A 173 -16.75 18.22 -9.28
CA ILE A 173 -15.51 18.94 -8.95
C ILE A 173 -15.76 19.96 -7.84
N LYS A 174 -16.85 20.73 -7.92
CA LYS A 174 -17.19 21.72 -6.89
C LYS A 174 -17.38 21.05 -5.53
N ASP A 175 -18.00 19.89 -5.50
CA ASP A 175 -18.19 19.10 -4.29
C ASP A 175 -16.86 18.63 -3.69
N ILE A 176 -15.93 18.16 -4.53
CA ILE A 176 -14.57 17.77 -4.10
C ILE A 176 -13.81 18.98 -3.54
N TYR A 177 -13.86 20.15 -4.18
CA TYR A 177 -13.25 21.38 -3.63
C TYR A 177 -13.87 21.77 -2.29
N ALA A 178 -15.20 21.69 -2.14
CA ALA A 178 -15.87 21.96 -0.87
C ALA A 178 -15.48 20.94 0.22
N ALA A 179 -15.28 19.68 -0.15
CA ALA A 179 -14.77 18.66 0.75
C ALA A 179 -13.32 18.92 1.17
N ARG A 180 -12.45 19.32 0.23
CA ARG A 180 -11.07 19.75 0.50
C ARG A 180 -11.02 20.86 1.54
N GLU A 181 -11.78 21.93 1.34
CA GLU A 181 -11.80 23.07 2.26
C GLU A 181 -12.28 22.69 3.66
N ARG A 182 -13.29 21.81 3.76
CA ARG A 182 -13.73 21.26 5.05
C ARG A 182 -12.63 20.42 5.72
N LYS A 183 -11.89 19.62 4.95
CA LYS A 183 -10.81 18.78 5.47
C LYS A 183 -9.63 19.62 5.95
N LEU A 184 -9.13 20.55 5.13
CA LEU A 184 -8.00 21.42 5.48
C LEU A 184 -8.24 22.20 6.78
N LYS A 185 -9.45 22.75 6.98
CA LYS A 185 -9.82 23.45 8.22
C LYS A 185 -9.78 22.58 9.48
N ARG A 186 -9.90 21.25 9.33
CA ARG A 186 -9.87 20.29 10.43
C ARG A 186 -8.47 19.74 10.68
N ILE A 187 -7.51 19.98 9.79
CA ILE A 187 -6.15 19.47 9.97
C ILE A 187 -5.47 20.25 11.09
N PRO A 188 -5.02 19.58 12.16
CA PRO A 188 -4.24 20.23 13.21
C PRO A 188 -2.82 20.48 12.71
N MET A 189 -2.59 21.55 11.95
CA MET A 189 -1.27 21.86 11.36
C MET A 189 -0.15 21.93 12.40
N ASN A 190 -0.44 22.35 13.64
CA ASN A 190 0.54 22.28 14.72
C ASN A 190 0.96 20.84 15.03
N LEU A 191 0.05 19.87 14.99
CA LEU A 191 0.41 18.46 15.19
C LEU A 191 1.23 17.93 14.01
N VAL A 192 0.80 18.22 12.78
CA VAL A 192 1.49 17.79 11.53
C VAL A 192 2.95 18.25 11.49
N HIS A 193 3.23 19.46 11.99
CA HIS A 193 4.59 19.99 12.01
C HIS A 193 5.49 19.45 13.13
N ASN A 194 4.95 18.81 14.17
CA ASN A 194 5.75 18.42 15.34
C ASN A 194 5.77 16.90 15.59
N VAL A 195 4.85 16.13 15.00
CA VAL A 195 4.73 14.68 15.23
C VAL A 195 4.49 13.98 13.89
N PRO A 196 5.09 12.80 13.65
CA PRO A 196 4.77 11.99 12.48
C PRO A 196 3.28 11.62 12.46
N THR A 197 2.58 12.00 11.40
CA THR A 197 1.17 11.66 11.18
C THR A 197 1.00 11.12 9.76
N SER A 198 -0.11 10.43 9.50
CA SER A 198 -0.43 9.94 8.14
C SER A 198 -0.49 11.06 7.09
N LEU A 199 -0.66 12.33 7.50
CA LEU A 199 -0.67 13.47 6.60
C LEU A 199 0.69 13.77 5.97
N LEU A 200 1.79 13.25 6.53
CA LEU A 200 3.10 13.28 5.87
C LEU A 200 3.12 12.46 4.56
N TYR A 201 2.16 11.55 4.37
CA TYR A 201 2.02 10.75 3.15
C TYR A 201 1.43 11.54 1.97
N SER A 202 0.86 12.73 2.22
CA SER A 202 0.16 13.52 1.19
C SER A 202 0.47 15.01 1.29
N LEU A 203 1.73 15.38 1.57
CA LEU A 203 2.14 16.79 1.73
C LEU A 203 1.86 17.62 0.47
N GLU A 204 1.94 17.00 -0.71
CA GLU A 204 1.70 17.61 -2.01
C GLU A 204 0.27 18.13 -2.22
N GLY A 205 -0.67 17.72 -1.35
CA GLY A 205 -2.03 18.24 -1.32
C GLY A 205 -2.27 19.36 -0.29
N LEU A 206 -1.35 19.56 0.65
CA LEU A 206 -1.50 20.44 1.81
C LEU A 206 -1.03 21.88 1.53
N GLN A 207 -1.34 22.77 2.47
CA GLN A 207 -0.98 24.20 2.44
C GLN A 207 -0.40 24.62 3.79
N ASP A 208 0.20 25.80 3.84
CA ASP A 208 0.77 26.41 5.07
C ASP A 208 1.82 25.53 5.77
N LEU A 209 2.66 24.86 4.98
CA LEU A 209 3.70 23.95 5.45
C LEU A 209 4.94 24.70 5.96
N ASN A 210 5.42 24.30 7.14
CA ASN A 210 6.69 24.75 7.68
C ASN A 210 7.77 23.69 7.43
N TRP A 211 8.54 23.88 6.36
CA TRP A 211 9.57 22.94 5.93
C TRP A 211 10.70 22.73 6.94
N GLU A 212 11.08 23.77 7.71
CA GLU A 212 12.11 23.63 8.76
C GLU A 212 11.68 22.63 9.84
N LYS A 213 10.39 22.60 10.16
CA LYS A 213 9.83 21.63 11.11
C LYS A 213 9.61 20.27 10.45
N LEU A 214 9.07 20.24 9.23
CA LEU A 214 8.77 18.99 8.52
C LEU A 214 10.03 18.17 8.22
N LEU A 215 11.13 18.79 7.81
CA LEU A 215 12.39 18.07 7.56
C LEU A 215 12.92 17.34 8.81
N LYS A 216 12.56 17.77 10.03
CA LYS A 216 12.90 17.06 11.28
C LYS A 216 12.09 15.76 11.46
N LEU A 217 11.00 15.61 10.72
CA LEU A 217 10.14 14.42 10.70
C LEU A 217 10.45 13.45 9.55
N GLN A 218 11.42 13.78 8.69
CA GLN A 218 11.88 12.91 7.61
C GLN A 218 12.34 11.54 8.17
N THR A 219 12.10 10.49 7.40
CA THR A 219 12.64 9.17 7.74
C THR A 219 14.16 9.17 7.59
N PRO A 220 14.88 8.24 8.24
CA PRO A 220 16.31 8.04 8.00
C PRO A 220 16.66 7.71 6.53
N LEU A 221 15.69 7.31 5.71
CA LEU A 221 15.89 7.03 4.28
C LEU A 221 15.73 8.29 3.40
N GLY A 222 15.32 9.44 3.97
CA GLY A 222 15.13 10.69 3.23
C GLY A 222 13.71 10.95 2.74
N SER A 223 12.78 10.03 3.01
CA SER A 223 11.38 10.15 2.61
C SER A 223 10.51 10.84 3.65
N PHE A 224 9.36 11.33 3.20
CA PHE A 224 8.23 11.64 4.08
C PHE A 224 7.30 10.42 4.15
N LEU A 225 7.29 9.76 5.32
CA LEU A 225 6.78 8.38 5.48
C LEU A 225 7.37 7.47 4.39
N THR A 226 6.53 6.82 3.59
CA THR A 226 6.96 5.95 2.48
C THR A 226 6.55 6.54 1.12
N SER A 227 6.03 7.77 1.05
CA SER A 227 5.45 8.31 -0.19
C SER A 227 6.49 8.98 -1.10
N PRO A 228 6.65 8.53 -2.36
CA PRO A 228 7.46 9.23 -3.35
C PRO A 228 6.85 10.56 -3.78
N ALA A 229 5.52 10.67 -3.98
CA ALA A 229 4.89 11.95 -4.33
C ALA A 229 5.12 13.04 -3.29
N SER A 230 4.90 12.73 -2.01
CA SER A 230 5.13 13.65 -0.89
C SER A 230 6.60 14.06 -0.79
N THR A 231 7.51 13.11 -1.02
CA THR A 231 8.96 13.37 -1.00
C THR A 231 9.42 14.20 -2.21
N ALA A 232 8.86 13.97 -3.40
CA ALA A 232 9.12 14.77 -4.59
C ALA A 232 8.64 16.21 -4.40
N PHE A 233 7.47 16.40 -3.80
CA PHE A 233 7.00 17.72 -3.42
C PHE A 233 7.91 18.41 -2.42
N ALA A 234 8.36 17.71 -1.37
CA ALA A 234 9.32 18.27 -0.43
C ALA A 234 10.66 18.64 -1.10
N LEU A 235 11.15 17.83 -2.03
CA LEU A 235 12.38 18.13 -2.78
C LEU A 235 12.24 19.41 -3.61
N MET A 236 11.10 19.60 -4.29
CA MET A 236 10.84 20.82 -5.07
C MET A 236 10.88 22.07 -4.20
N GLU A 237 10.39 21.98 -2.96
CA GLU A 237 10.25 23.11 -2.05
C GLU A 237 11.53 23.41 -1.25
N THR A 238 12.35 22.39 -0.98
CA THR A 238 13.46 22.49 -0.03
C THR A 238 14.83 22.25 -0.64
N LYS A 239 14.90 21.55 -1.79
CA LYS A 239 16.14 21.03 -2.39
C LYS A 239 16.94 20.12 -1.44
N ASP A 240 16.27 19.46 -0.49
CA ASP A 240 16.91 18.59 0.49
C ASP A 240 17.60 17.38 -0.18
N GLU A 241 18.87 17.15 0.16
CA GLU A 241 19.68 16.10 -0.45
C GLU A 241 19.20 14.69 -0.11
N ASN A 242 18.56 14.48 1.05
CA ASN A 242 18.08 13.15 1.43
C ASN A 242 16.79 12.81 0.67
N CYS A 243 15.90 13.78 0.47
CA CYS A 243 14.77 13.63 -0.45
C CYS A 243 15.24 13.26 -1.86
N PHE A 244 16.29 13.93 -2.36
CA PHE A 244 16.87 13.59 -3.65
C PHE A 244 17.41 12.16 -3.70
N LYS A 245 18.24 11.75 -2.73
CA LYS A 245 18.81 10.39 -2.67
C LYS A 245 17.73 9.32 -2.66
N TYR A 246 16.69 9.50 -1.84
CA TYR A 246 15.55 8.59 -1.79
C TYR A 246 14.88 8.42 -3.17
N LEU A 247 14.59 9.52 -3.86
CA LEU A 247 13.92 9.48 -5.16
C LEU A 247 14.84 8.93 -6.26
N ASP A 248 16.13 9.27 -6.23
CA ASP A 248 17.12 8.77 -7.17
C ASP A 248 17.28 7.24 -7.07
N ASP A 249 17.26 6.70 -5.85
CA ASP A 249 17.28 5.26 -5.62
C ASP A 249 15.99 4.58 -6.13
N ILE A 250 14.82 5.18 -5.88
CA ILE A 250 13.54 4.68 -6.39
C ILE A 250 13.51 4.67 -7.92
N VAL A 251 13.88 5.77 -8.56
CA VAL A 251 13.84 5.88 -10.03
C VAL A 251 14.75 4.83 -10.68
N LYS A 252 15.90 4.53 -10.08
CA LYS A 252 16.79 3.45 -10.55
C LYS A 252 16.16 2.06 -10.37
N GLU A 253 15.63 1.79 -9.19
CA GLU A 253 15.02 0.49 -8.86
C GLU A 253 13.80 0.19 -9.75
N PHE A 254 12.97 1.19 -10.01
CA PHE A 254 11.73 1.06 -10.78
C PHE A 254 11.85 1.52 -12.24
N GLN A 255 13.07 1.67 -12.74
CA GLN A 255 13.37 1.97 -14.16
C GLN A 255 12.60 3.18 -14.70
N GLY A 256 12.64 4.29 -13.98
CA GLY A 256 11.89 5.51 -14.28
C GLY A 256 10.60 5.67 -13.47
N GLY A 257 9.98 4.55 -13.06
CA GLY A 257 8.76 4.57 -12.25
C GLY A 257 8.99 4.94 -10.79
N ALA A 258 7.90 5.16 -10.07
CA ALA A 258 7.86 5.19 -8.61
C ALA A 258 6.58 4.51 -8.10
N PRO A 259 6.65 3.67 -7.05
CA PRO A 259 5.46 3.07 -6.45
C PRO A 259 4.69 4.08 -5.58
N ALA A 260 3.51 3.72 -5.10
CA ALA A 260 2.76 4.58 -4.18
C ALA A 260 3.42 4.69 -2.79
N ALA A 261 4.03 3.60 -2.32
CA ALA A 261 4.74 3.52 -1.05
C ALA A 261 6.02 2.68 -1.19
N TYR A 262 7.14 3.20 -0.66
CA TYR A 262 8.40 2.48 -0.60
C TYR A 262 9.27 2.92 0.60
N PRO A 263 10.05 2.01 1.21
CA PRO A 263 9.93 0.56 1.10
C PRO A 263 8.60 0.04 1.68
N SER A 264 8.28 -1.21 1.41
CA SER A 264 7.14 -1.95 1.98
C SER A 264 7.57 -3.34 2.49
N ASP A 265 8.81 -3.43 2.98
CA ASP A 265 9.49 -4.68 3.31
C ASP A 265 8.86 -5.41 4.51
N LEU A 266 8.40 -4.68 5.53
CA LEU A 266 7.75 -5.28 6.69
C LEU A 266 6.37 -5.82 6.30
N PHE A 267 5.57 -5.03 5.59
CA PHE A 267 4.27 -5.43 5.04
C PHE A 267 4.40 -6.68 4.16
N ALA A 268 5.31 -6.67 3.17
CA ALA A 268 5.48 -7.80 2.25
C ALA A 268 5.81 -9.10 3.01
N ARG A 269 6.69 -9.04 4.02
CA ARG A 269 7.06 -10.20 4.84
C ARG A 269 5.92 -10.70 5.71
N LEU A 270 5.25 -9.79 6.41
CA LEU A 270 4.13 -10.10 7.29
C LEU A 270 2.99 -10.78 6.51
N TRP A 271 2.67 -10.29 5.30
CA TRP A 271 1.57 -10.81 4.49
C TRP A 271 1.97 -12.14 3.84
N ALA A 272 3.22 -12.28 3.38
CA ALA A 272 3.72 -13.56 2.88
C ALA A 272 3.63 -14.67 3.95
N ILE A 273 4.09 -14.40 5.17
CA ILE A 273 3.98 -15.34 6.30
C ILE A 273 2.52 -15.70 6.55
N ASP A 274 1.63 -14.68 6.60
CA ASP A 274 0.21 -14.90 6.86
C ASP A 274 -0.44 -15.81 5.82
N ARG A 275 -0.18 -15.56 4.53
CA ARG A 275 -0.78 -16.34 3.44
C ARG A 275 -0.24 -17.78 3.44
N LEU A 276 1.07 -17.98 3.63
CA LEU A 276 1.65 -19.32 3.71
C LEU A 276 1.10 -20.14 4.88
N GLN A 277 0.91 -19.52 6.05
CA GLN A 277 0.33 -20.18 7.21
C GLN A 277 -1.14 -20.52 7.01
N ARG A 278 -1.94 -19.57 6.49
CA ARG A 278 -3.38 -19.77 6.27
C ARG A 278 -3.68 -20.79 5.17
N LEU A 279 -2.79 -20.91 4.17
CA LEU A 279 -2.86 -21.94 3.13
C LEU A 279 -2.35 -23.32 3.61
N GLY A 280 -1.82 -23.45 4.83
CA GLY A 280 -1.35 -24.73 5.38
C GLY A 280 -0.04 -25.25 4.77
N ILE A 281 0.72 -24.39 4.08
CA ILE A 281 1.96 -24.76 3.37
C ILE A 281 3.24 -24.20 4.00
N SER A 282 3.13 -23.44 5.09
CA SER A 282 4.27 -22.79 5.77
C SER A 282 5.42 -23.72 6.15
N ARG A 283 5.15 -25.01 6.41
CA ARG A 283 6.16 -26.02 6.78
C ARG A 283 7.27 -26.22 5.74
N PHE A 284 7.03 -25.89 4.47
CA PHE A 284 8.03 -26.00 3.41
C PHE A 284 9.04 -24.84 3.40
N PHE A 285 8.74 -23.77 4.14
CA PHE A 285 9.43 -22.48 4.11
C PHE A 285 9.90 -22.01 5.50
N THR A 286 10.05 -22.93 6.46
CA THR A 286 10.43 -22.59 7.83
C THR A 286 11.70 -21.71 7.94
N PRO A 287 12.79 -21.97 7.19
CA PRO A 287 13.96 -21.09 7.20
C PRO A 287 13.65 -19.67 6.70
N GLN A 288 12.92 -19.56 5.59
CA GLN A 288 12.51 -18.28 4.99
C GLN A 288 11.61 -17.46 5.92
N ILE A 289 10.66 -18.13 6.59
CA ILE A 289 9.77 -17.52 7.58
C ILE A 289 10.60 -17.02 8.76
N LYS A 290 11.56 -17.82 9.27
CA LYS A 290 12.44 -17.39 10.35
C LYS A 290 13.24 -16.15 9.96
N ASN A 291 13.88 -16.14 8.80
CA ASN A 291 14.64 -15.00 8.30
C ASN A 291 13.77 -13.73 8.19
N SER A 292 12.53 -13.89 7.72
CA SER A 292 11.58 -12.78 7.63
C SER A 292 11.17 -12.25 9.01
N LEU A 293 10.95 -13.13 9.98
CA LEU A 293 10.65 -12.74 11.36
C LEU A 293 11.85 -12.08 12.05
N ASP A 294 13.08 -12.57 11.83
CA ASP A 294 14.30 -11.94 12.33
C ASP A 294 14.44 -10.51 11.78
N HIS A 295 14.10 -10.31 10.49
CA HIS A 295 14.09 -8.98 9.86
C HIS A 295 13.01 -8.08 10.47
N ILE A 296 11.78 -8.57 10.63
CA ILE A 296 10.70 -7.81 11.29
C ILE A 296 11.10 -7.44 12.72
N TYR A 297 11.65 -8.38 13.49
CA TYR A 297 12.07 -8.15 14.86
C TYR A 297 13.19 -7.11 14.98
N ARG A 298 14.11 -7.05 13.99
CA ARG A 298 15.16 -6.04 13.94
C ARG A 298 14.62 -4.61 13.88
N PHE A 299 13.47 -4.42 13.24
CA PHE A 299 12.80 -3.11 13.11
C PHE A 299 11.59 -2.96 14.03
N TRP A 300 11.34 -3.94 14.90
CA TRP A 300 10.29 -3.88 15.89
C TRP A 300 10.59 -2.79 16.94
N SER A 301 9.60 -2.00 17.30
CA SER A 301 9.72 -0.96 18.32
C SER A 301 8.60 -1.05 19.35
N GLU A 302 8.79 -0.41 20.52
CA GLU A 302 7.74 -0.29 21.53
C GLU A 302 6.56 0.59 21.06
N ASP A 303 6.82 1.45 20.08
CA ASP A 303 5.84 2.27 19.37
C ASP A 303 5.32 1.56 18.11
N GLY A 304 5.47 0.24 17.99
CA GLY A 304 4.94 -0.54 16.87
C GLY A 304 5.74 -0.40 15.58
N ILE A 305 5.11 -0.79 14.48
CA ILE A 305 5.73 -0.78 13.14
C ILE A 305 4.72 -0.29 12.09
N PHE A 306 5.25 0.05 10.93
CA PHE A 306 4.51 0.38 9.71
C PHE A 306 5.00 -0.55 8.58
N GLY A 307 4.30 -0.58 7.46
CA GLY A 307 4.65 -1.46 6.34
C GLY A 307 6.07 -1.29 5.78
N GLY A 308 6.65 -0.09 5.88
CA GLY A 308 8.04 0.20 5.52
C GLY A 308 8.94 0.38 6.74
N ARG A 309 10.15 -0.21 6.70
CA ARG A 309 11.16 0.01 7.75
C ARG A 309 11.45 1.49 7.97
N LEU A 310 11.77 1.86 9.20
CA LEU A 310 12.24 3.21 9.57
C LEU A 310 11.24 4.36 9.33
N ALA A 311 9.95 4.09 9.05
CA ALA A 311 8.94 5.11 8.75
C ALA A 311 8.66 6.11 9.89
N ARG A 312 9.17 5.88 11.12
CA ARG A 312 8.90 6.69 12.33
C ARG A 312 7.40 6.93 12.56
N PHE A 313 6.60 5.96 12.15
CA PHE A 313 5.15 5.92 12.22
C PHE A 313 4.75 4.46 12.34
N SER A 314 3.51 4.22 12.78
CA SER A 314 2.99 2.88 12.97
C SER A 314 1.50 2.84 12.71
N ASP A 315 1.04 1.68 12.26
CA ASP A 315 -0.38 1.38 12.10
C ASP A 315 -0.74 0.09 12.86
N VAL A 316 -2.03 -0.03 13.18
CA VAL A 316 -2.52 -1.17 13.96
C VAL A 316 -2.48 -2.47 13.17
N ASP A 317 -2.47 -2.42 11.83
CA ASP A 317 -2.53 -3.60 10.96
C ASP A 317 -1.19 -4.35 11.01
N ASP A 318 -0.12 -3.68 10.56
CA ASP A 318 1.25 -4.20 10.57
C ASP A 318 1.69 -4.51 12.00
N THR A 319 1.39 -3.64 12.97
CA THR A 319 1.74 -3.87 14.38
C THR A 319 1.04 -5.10 14.94
N SER A 320 -0.26 -5.30 14.68
CA SER A 320 -0.99 -6.47 15.18
C SER A 320 -0.50 -7.76 14.53
N MET A 321 -0.23 -7.73 13.22
CA MET A 321 0.33 -8.89 12.51
C MET A 321 1.73 -9.23 13.04
N GLY A 322 2.61 -8.24 13.17
CA GLY A 322 3.96 -8.41 13.70
C GLY A 322 3.94 -8.95 15.13
N PHE A 323 3.17 -8.34 16.02
CA PHE A 323 2.99 -8.79 17.40
C PHE A 323 2.59 -10.27 17.45
N ARG A 324 1.54 -10.64 16.71
CA ARG A 324 1.02 -12.01 16.68
C ARG A 324 2.07 -13.00 16.20
N PHE A 325 2.75 -12.73 15.09
CA PHE A 325 3.73 -13.66 14.54
C PHE A 325 4.99 -13.76 15.38
N LEU A 326 5.53 -12.63 15.83
CA LEU A 326 6.70 -12.60 16.70
C LEU A 326 6.42 -13.39 17.99
N ARG A 327 5.26 -13.16 18.62
CA ARG A 327 4.87 -13.91 19.82
C ARG A 327 4.73 -15.41 19.57
N LEU A 328 4.04 -15.81 18.52
CA LEU A 328 3.83 -17.24 18.18
C LEU A 328 5.14 -17.99 17.88
N HIS A 329 6.21 -17.27 17.50
CA HIS A 329 7.52 -17.86 17.23
C HIS A 329 8.54 -17.60 18.36
N GLY A 330 8.08 -17.19 19.54
CA GLY A 330 8.90 -17.12 20.75
C GLY A 330 9.78 -15.87 20.88
N TYR A 331 9.54 -14.82 20.09
CA TYR A 331 10.21 -13.54 20.27
C TYR A 331 9.64 -12.78 21.46
N ASN A 332 10.47 -11.99 22.12
CA ASN A 332 10.05 -11.16 23.24
C ASN A 332 9.34 -9.89 22.73
N VAL A 333 8.01 -9.89 22.78
CA VAL A 333 7.15 -8.76 22.40
C VAL A 333 6.06 -8.51 23.45
N SER A 334 5.85 -7.23 23.76
CA SER A 334 4.86 -6.76 24.74
C SER A 334 3.58 -6.31 24.04
N PRO A 335 2.38 -6.59 24.58
CA PRO A 335 1.13 -6.08 24.03
C PRO A 335 0.96 -4.57 24.26
N HIS A 336 1.83 -3.96 25.08
CA HIS A 336 1.83 -2.52 25.32
C HIS A 336 1.98 -1.69 24.05
N VAL A 337 2.57 -2.28 23.00
CA VAL A 337 2.69 -1.70 21.65
C VAL A 337 1.36 -1.22 21.07
N LEU A 338 0.25 -1.82 21.50
CA LEU A 338 -1.10 -1.49 21.01
C LEU A 338 -1.69 -0.25 21.68
N LYS A 339 -1.12 0.21 22.81
CA LYS A 339 -1.69 1.28 23.63
C LYS A 339 -1.83 2.60 22.88
N GLN A 340 -0.92 2.90 21.96
CA GLN A 340 -0.97 4.12 21.14
C GLN A 340 -2.16 4.20 20.18
N PHE A 341 -2.74 3.04 19.82
CA PHE A 341 -3.91 2.95 18.95
C PHE A 341 -5.21 3.00 19.76
N GLU A 342 -5.12 2.84 21.08
CA GLU A 342 -6.25 2.85 22.00
C GLU A 342 -6.59 4.29 22.41
N SER A 343 -7.88 4.60 22.38
CA SER A 343 -8.43 5.84 22.93
C SER A 343 -9.88 5.64 23.35
N ASN A 344 -10.14 5.78 24.65
CA ASN A 344 -11.46 5.66 25.26
C ASN A 344 -12.16 4.32 24.96
N GLY A 345 -11.42 3.21 25.04
CA GLY A 345 -11.91 1.86 24.80
C GLY A 345 -12.12 1.52 23.33
N LYS A 346 -11.62 2.35 22.40
CA LYS A 346 -11.64 2.11 20.95
C LYS A 346 -10.24 2.02 20.38
N PHE A 347 -10.08 1.27 19.30
CA PHE A 347 -8.81 1.15 18.59
C PHE A 347 -8.91 1.73 17.18
N SER A 348 -7.92 2.54 16.81
CA SER A 348 -7.83 3.18 15.49
C SER A 348 -6.70 2.58 14.65
N CYS A 349 -6.85 2.61 13.32
CA CYS A 349 -5.83 2.22 12.35
C CYS A 349 -4.51 2.97 12.56
N PHE A 350 -4.57 4.23 12.96
CA PHE A 350 -3.39 5.06 13.20
C PHE A 350 -3.48 5.76 14.56
N ALA A 351 -2.36 5.89 15.24
CA ALA A 351 -2.26 6.67 16.47
C ALA A 351 -2.72 8.13 16.25
N TYR A 352 -3.36 8.69 17.27
CA TYR A 352 -3.90 10.08 17.29
C TYR A 352 -4.95 10.40 16.20
N GLN A 353 -5.47 9.39 15.51
CA GLN A 353 -6.50 9.54 14.49
C GLN A 353 -7.70 8.67 14.86
N MET A 354 -8.85 8.94 14.24
CA MET A 354 -10.08 8.14 14.41
C MET A 354 -10.44 7.53 13.06
N ILE A 355 -9.66 6.54 12.63
CA ILE A 355 -9.86 5.80 11.39
C ILE A 355 -10.01 4.34 11.74
N GLU A 356 -11.12 3.72 11.34
CA GLU A 356 -11.38 2.31 11.59
C GLU A 356 -11.68 1.65 10.24
N SER A 357 -11.10 0.48 9.97
CA SER A 357 -11.34 -0.30 8.75
C SER A 357 -11.36 -1.79 9.09
N PRO A 358 -12.18 -2.61 8.40
CA PRO A 358 -12.29 -4.04 8.73
C PRO A 358 -10.99 -4.83 8.76
N THR A 359 -10.07 -4.67 7.81
CA THR A 359 -8.86 -5.50 7.71
C THR A 359 -7.87 -5.23 8.85
N PRO A 360 -7.50 -3.96 9.16
CA PRO A 360 -6.67 -3.67 10.34
C PRO A 360 -7.30 -4.14 11.66
N ILE A 361 -8.61 -3.93 11.83
CA ILE A 361 -9.31 -4.34 13.06
C ILE A 361 -9.45 -5.87 13.15
N TYR A 362 -9.57 -6.57 12.02
CA TYR A 362 -9.53 -8.02 11.97
C TYR A 362 -8.16 -8.57 12.35
N ASN A 363 -7.07 -7.95 11.89
CA ASN A 363 -5.73 -8.36 12.30
C ASN A 363 -5.45 -8.04 13.77
N LEU A 364 -6.00 -6.95 14.31
CA LEU A 364 -6.04 -6.68 15.76
C LEU A 364 -6.80 -7.79 16.51
N TYR A 365 -8.00 -8.16 16.08
CA TYR A 365 -8.78 -9.24 16.67
C TYR A 365 -7.96 -10.54 16.73
N ARG A 366 -7.32 -10.91 15.62
CA ARG A 366 -6.46 -12.11 15.54
C ARG A 366 -5.25 -12.03 16.48
N ALA A 367 -4.68 -10.84 16.68
CA ALA A 367 -3.59 -10.62 17.62
C ALA A 367 -4.00 -10.85 19.08
N THR A 368 -5.26 -10.57 19.43
CA THR A 368 -5.77 -10.85 20.79
C THR A 368 -5.88 -12.33 21.12
N GLN A 369 -5.91 -13.21 20.11
CA GLN A 369 -6.02 -14.67 20.31
C GLN A 369 -4.74 -15.29 20.88
N VAL A 370 -3.63 -14.54 20.94
CA VAL A 370 -2.35 -14.97 21.53
C VAL A 370 -2.06 -14.27 22.87
N GLN A 371 -3.12 -13.93 23.59
CA GLN A 371 -3.10 -13.28 24.89
C GLN A 371 -2.58 -14.22 26.01
N PHE A 372 -1.79 -13.66 26.92
CA PHE A 372 -1.42 -14.24 28.20
C PHE A 372 -2.29 -13.67 29.35
N PRO A 373 -2.43 -14.40 30.47
CA PRO A 373 -3.20 -13.92 31.63
C PRO A 373 -2.71 -12.56 32.14
N GLY A 374 -3.64 -11.61 32.35
CA GLY A 374 -3.36 -10.28 32.90
C GLY A 374 -3.05 -9.19 31.87
N GLU A 375 -2.99 -9.51 30.57
CA GLU A 375 -2.77 -8.53 29.50
C GLU A 375 -4.05 -7.76 29.14
N LYS A 376 -4.47 -6.84 30.02
CA LYS A 376 -5.73 -6.07 29.90
C LYS A 376 -5.95 -5.39 28.55
N ILE A 377 -4.90 -4.82 27.95
CA ILE A 377 -5.01 -4.15 26.65
C ILE A 377 -5.49 -5.10 25.54
N LEU A 378 -5.18 -6.39 25.63
CA LEU A 378 -5.68 -7.39 24.67
C LEU A 378 -7.12 -7.80 24.97
N GLU A 379 -7.55 -7.76 26.24
CA GLU A 379 -8.95 -7.98 26.62
C GLU A 379 -9.83 -6.86 26.03
N GLU A 380 -9.42 -5.61 26.22
CA GLU A 380 -10.06 -4.42 25.67
C GLU A 380 -10.06 -4.45 24.13
N ALA A 381 -8.91 -4.76 23.51
CA ALA A 381 -8.80 -4.89 22.06
C ALA A 381 -9.72 -6.00 21.51
N LYS A 382 -9.86 -7.11 22.23
CA LYS A 382 -10.69 -8.24 21.81
C LYS A 382 -12.16 -7.86 21.83
N GLU A 383 -12.62 -7.23 22.91
CA GLU A 383 -14.00 -6.76 23.04
C GLU A 383 -14.33 -5.75 21.95
N PHE A 384 -13.49 -4.72 21.78
CA PHE A 384 -13.69 -3.70 20.75
C PHE A 384 -13.72 -4.30 19.34
N SER A 385 -12.68 -5.06 18.97
CA SER A 385 -12.54 -5.57 17.61
C SER A 385 -13.62 -6.60 17.26
N TYR A 386 -14.02 -7.45 18.20
CA TYR A 386 -15.14 -8.38 18.03
C TYR A 386 -16.45 -7.63 17.73
N ASN A 387 -16.80 -6.65 18.57
CA ASN A 387 -18.04 -5.87 18.42
C ASN A 387 -18.04 -5.10 17.10
N PHE A 388 -16.94 -4.40 16.78
CA PHE A 388 -16.79 -3.68 15.52
C PHE A 388 -17.00 -4.59 14.31
N LEU A 389 -16.34 -5.75 14.27
CA LEU A 389 -16.45 -6.66 13.12
C LEU A 389 -17.85 -7.29 13.01
N GLN A 390 -18.51 -7.60 14.13
CA GLN A 390 -19.91 -8.07 14.14
C GLN A 390 -20.86 -7.01 13.60
N GLU A 391 -20.73 -5.76 14.05
CA GLU A 391 -21.53 -4.64 13.53
C GLU A 391 -21.32 -4.45 12.02
N ARG A 392 -20.08 -4.56 11.54
CA ARG A 392 -19.76 -4.48 10.11
C ARG A 392 -20.34 -5.65 9.33
N LEU A 393 -20.26 -6.89 9.83
CA LEU A 393 -20.84 -8.06 9.18
C LEU A 393 -22.38 -8.01 9.11
N ALA A 394 -23.02 -7.38 10.10
CA ALA A 394 -24.46 -7.17 10.11
C ALA A 394 -24.91 -6.04 9.16
N SER A 395 -23.98 -5.23 8.65
CA SER A 395 -24.28 -4.19 7.68
C SER A 395 -24.31 -4.75 6.25
N ASP A 396 -25.19 -4.23 5.40
CA ASP A 396 -25.32 -4.64 3.99
C ASP A 396 -24.10 -4.27 3.12
N ASN A 397 -23.07 -3.62 3.70
CA ASN A 397 -21.91 -3.11 2.98
C ASN A 397 -20.60 -3.36 3.75
N PHE A 398 -20.18 -4.63 3.82
CA PHE A 398 -18.87 -5.01 4.36
C PHE A 398 -17.76 -4.69 3.36
N LEU A 399 -17.26 -3.46 3.42
CA LEU A 399 -16.16 -2.98 2.58
C LEU A 399 -14.97 -2.53 3.42
N ASP A 400 -13.79 -2.73 2.86
CA ASP A 400 -12.53 -2.28 3.43
C ASP A 400 -11.93 -1.15 2.60
N LYS A 401 -11.39 -0.15 3.30
CA LYS A 401 -10.85 1.05 2.67
C LYS A 401 -9.55 0.81 1.90
N TRP A 402 -8.80 -0.22 2.26
CA TRP A 402 -7.44 -0.47 1.80
C TRP A 402 -7.31 -1.74 0.95
N VAL A 403 -8.33 -2.61 0.96
CA VAL A 403 -8.33 -3.88 0.23
C VAL A 403 -9.67 -4.12 -0.47
N ILE A 404 -9.61 -4.43 -1.78
CA ILE A 404 -10.75 -4.89 -2.55
C ILE A 404 -10.75 -6.43 -2.56
N SER A 405 -11.63 -7.05 -1.77
CA SER A 405 -11.83 -8.51 -1.77
C SER A 405 -13.27 -8.88 -1.51
N LYS A 406 -13.88 -9.61 -2.46
CA LYS A 406 -15.24 -10.16 -2.32
C LYS A 406 -15.37 -11.23 -1.23
N HIS A 407 -14.24 -11.77 -0.76
CA HIS A 407 -14.19 -12.84 0.25
C HIS A 407 -13.79 -12.35 1.63
N LEU A 408 -13.53 -11.05 1.80
CA LEU A 408 -13.21 -10.51 3.11
C LEU A 408 -14.31 -10.77 4.16
N PRO A 409 -15.62 -10.66 3.83
CA PRO A 409 -16.68 -11.02 4.79
C PRO A 409 -16.61 -12.51 5.20
N ASP A 410 -16.30 -13.41 4.27
CA ASP A 410 -16.14 -14.84 4.54
C ASP A 410 -14.95 -15.09 5.48
N GLU A 411 -13.81 -14.44 5.22
CA GLU A 411 -12.59 -14.55 6.04
C GLU A 411 -12.83 -14.11 7.49
N VAL A 412 -13.63 -13.06 7.68
CA VAL A 412 -13.96 -12.50 9.00
C VAL A 412 -14.98 -13.41 9.69
N THR A 413 -16.02 -13.86 8.99
CA THR A 413 -17.09 -14.71 9.56
C THR A 413 -16.56 -16.02 10.12
N ILE A 414 -15.71 -16.73 9.36
CA ILE A 414 -15.17 -18.05 9.74
C ILE A 414 -14.43 -17.99 11.09
N LYS A 415 -13.79 -16.85 11.39
CA LYS A 415 -12.91 -16.70 12.56
C LYS A 415 -13.55 -16.06 13.78
N ILE A 416 -14.67 -15.37 13.61
CA ILE A 416 -15.41 -14.81 14.74
C ILE A 416 -16.35 -15.85 15.36
N LEU A 417 -16.78 -16.84 14.57
CA LEU A 417 -17.66 -17.93 15.01
C LEU A 417 -16.93 -19.20 15.49
N SER A 418 -15.60 -19.26 15.32
CA SER A 418 -14.72 -20.35 15.79
C SER A 418 -13.98 -19.96 17.06
#